data_AF-A0A542LWR9-F1
#
_entry.id   AF-A0A542LWR9-F1
#
_cell.length_a   1.000
_cell.length_b   1.000
_cell.length_c   1.000
_cell.angle_alpha   90.00
_cell.angle_beta   90.00
_cell.angle_gamma   90.00
#
_symmetry.space_group_name_H-M   'P 1'
#
loop_
_entity.id
_entity.type
_entity.pdbx_description
1 polymer ?
#
loop_
_entity_poly.entity_id
_entity_poly.type
_entity_poly.pdbx_seq_one_letter_code
_entity_poly.pdbx_strand_id
1 'polypeptide(L)'
;MSRAPMLSNPVRARRRESGVLALTVALLLAVMAAAAFGMHRAAGMDVQAVSAEYDRRSAAYLAEAGVAAGKWYNQIKCGNAVPSAFSLVPGATLNINVAKVAPHQIAVSATATTAAGSTSTLVRNPIDIYNLGSTEQKALGGGVRDTYIDASLTAPKNTDTSLVLSSQSNALLFWDTKDIPKDSMVLSAFLTLVQNGSSGEKRTVNLHRVTTQWDDKATWTTPRPGVAWNGGDYDPQVIASFDARSDSSYTLDLTALVSAWYNGTQPVYGMLLRLPNPGQGVTFYSREAPTVQEPALNVTFSKLCP
;
A
#
# COMPACT_ATOMS: atom_id res chain seq x y z
N MET A 1 97.04 -15.72 49.84
CA MET A 1 97.16 -14.73 50.93
C MET A 1 97.28 -13.34 50.32
N SER A 2 96.45 -12.41 50.81
CA SER A 2 96.71 -10.95 50.89
C SER A 2 96.43 -10.03 49.67
N ARG A 3 95.37 -9.25 49.87
CA ARG A 3 95.22 -7.78 49.72
C ARG A 3 95.03 -7.11 48.34
N ALA A 4 93.84 -6.49 48.22
CA ALA A 4 93.45 -5.37 47.34
C ALA A 4 94.22 -4.06 47.70
N PRO A 5 94.22 -2.97 46.87
CA PRO A 5 93.08 -2.00 46.76
C PRO A 5 92.88 -1.42 45.33
N MET A 6 91.66 -1.05 44.87
CA MET A 6 90.86 0.18 45.09
C MET A 6 91.47 1.51 44.57
N LEU A 7 90.81 2.13 43.58
CA LEU A 7 90.73 3.57 43.20
C LEU A 7 89.67 3.68 42.07
N SER A 8 88.39 3.97 42.30
CA SER A 8 87.70 5.28 42.52
C SER A 8 87.71 6.29 41.33
N ASN A 9 86.65 6.21 40.50
CA ASN A 9 85.74 7.25 39.97
C ASN A 9 86.28 8.58 39.36
N PRO A 10 85.61 9.17 38.33
CA PRO A 10 84.28 9.72 38.55
C PRO A 10 83.22 9.51 37.45
N VAL A 11 82.01 9.31 37.98
CA VAL A 11 80.69 9.48 37.37
C VAL A 11 80.57 10.85 36.69
N ARG A 12 80.32 10.86 35.37
CA ARG A 12 79.62 11.97 34.73
C ARG A 12 78.13 11.85 35.01
N ALA A 13 77.60 12.87 35.67
CA ALA A 13 76.18 13.08 35.87
C ALA A 13 75.41 13.02 34.55
N ARG A 14 74.43 12.11 34.46
CA ARG A 14 73.19 12.39 33.73
C ARG A 14 72.03 12.26 34.70
N ARG A 15 71.48 13.44 35.00
CA ARG A 15 70.27 13.69 35.77
C ARG A 15 69.13 12.80 35.28
N ARG A 16 68.35 12.37 36.27
CA ARG A 16 66.98 11.86 36.19
C ARG A 16 66.09 12.78 35.34
N GLU A 17 65.90 12.48 34.07
CA GLU A 17 64.77 13.02 33.27
C GLU A 17 64.00 11.95 32.50
N SER A 18 64.53 10.72 32.38
CA SER A 18 63.90 9.63 31.63
C SER A 18 62.74 8.92 32.36
N GLY A 19 62.64 9.07 33.69
CA GLY A 19 61.64 8.35 34.50
C GLY A 19 60.25 8.95 34.48
N VAL A 20 60.14 10.29 34.44
CA VAL A 20 58.85 10.99 34.44
C VAL A 20 58.20 10.91 33.06
N LEU A 21 58.98 11.08 31.99
CA LEU A 21 58.52 10.92 30.60
C LEU A 21 58.05 9.49 30.30
N ALA A 22 58.75 8.47 30.80
CA ALA A 22 58.34 7.08 30.64
C ALA A 22 57.03 6.78 31.40
N LEU A 23 56.86 7.34 32.60
CA LEU A 23 55.63 7.18 33.37
C LEU A 23 54.44 7.86 32.69
N THR A 24 54.59 9.08 32.19
CA THR A 24 53.50 9.79 31.49
C THR A 24 53.11 9.09 30.20
N VAL A 25 54.07 8.57 29.44
CA VAL A 25 53.79 7.80 28.22
C VAL A 25 53.11 6.46 28.54
N ALA A 26 53.57 5.75 29.59
CA ALA A 26 52.94 4.50 30.02
C ALA A 26 51.50 4.73 30.49
N LEU A 27 51.24 5.83 31.19
CA LEU A 27 49.90 6.17 31.67
C LEU A 27 48.98 6.57 30.52
N LEU A 28 49.48 7.30 29.53
CA LEU A 28 48.74 7.61 28.29
C LEU A 28 48.42 6.36 27.48
N LEU A 29 49.38 5.45 27.31
CA LEU A 29 49.17 4.17 26.62
C LEU A 29 48.16 3.29 27.36
N ALA A 30 48.18 3.26 28.69
CA ALA A 30 47.21 2.52 29.50
C ALA A 30 45.79 3.09 29.35
N VAL A 31 45.64 4.43 29.33
CA VAL A 31 44.34 5.08 29.10
C VAL A 31 43.83 4.82 27.68
N MET A 32 44.71 4.89 26.66
CA MET A 32 44.34 4.56 25.28
C MET A 32 43.92 3.10 25.12
N ALA A 33 44.64 2.17 25.75
CA ALA A 33 44.29 0.75 25.74
C ALA A 33 42.95 0.46 26.44
N ALA A 34 42.68 1.11 27.59
CA ALA A 34 41.42 1.00 28.31
C ALA A 34 40.24 1.56 27.50
N ALA A 35 40.43 2.71 26.84
CA ALA A 35 39.44 3.30 25.95
C ALA A 35 39.14 2.39 24.73
N ALA A 36 40.19 1.88 24.08
CA ALA A 36 40.05 0.94 22.96
C ALA A 36 39.32 -0.34 23.37
N PHE A 37 39.67 -0.93 24.53
CA PHE A 37 38.98 -2.10 25.07
C PHE A 37 37.51 -1.82 25.39
N GLY A 38 37.20 -0.66 25.98
CA GLY A 38 35.83 -0.22 26.23
C GLY A 38 35.01 -0.08 24.95
N MET A 39 35.59 0.53 23.90
CA MET A 39 34.95 0.69 22.60
C MET A 39 34.71 -0.66 21.89
N HIS A 40 35.67 -1.59 21.92
CA HIS A 40 35.50 -2.92 21.33
C HIS A 40 34.40 -3.72 22.03
N ARG A 41 34.30 -3.61 23.36
CA ARG A 41 33.23 -4.29 24.12
C ARG A 41 31.86 -3.66 23.86
N ALA A 42 31.78 -2.33 23.79
CA ALA A 42 30.54 -1.63 23.45
C ALA A 42 30.03 -2.02 22.06
N ALA A 43 30.92 -1.99 21.05
CA ALA A 43 30.57 -2.42 19.70
C ALA A 43 30.10 -3.90 19.64
N GLY A 44 30.72 -4.78 20.42
CA GLY A 44 30.29 -6.18 20.51
C GLY A 44 28.90 -6.35 21.15
N MET A 45 28.58 -5.59 22.19
CA MET A 45 27.26 -5.59 22.82
C MET A 45 26.19 -5.03 21.89
N ASP A 46 26.49 -3.97 21.14
CA ASP A 46 25.56 -3.38 20.17
C ASP A 46 25.24 -4.37 19.04
N VAL A 47 26.24 -5.09 18.51
CA VAL A 47 26.02 -6.12 17.49
C VAL A 47 25.15 -7.26 18.02
N GLN A 48 25.36 -7.71 19.26
CA GLN A 48 24.53 -8.75 19.88
C GLN A 48 23.09 -8.28 20.12
N ALA A 49 22.91 -7.05 20.60
CA ALA A 49 21.59 -6.46 20.82
C ALA A 49 20.82 -6.31 19.49
N VAL A 50 21.49 -5.84 18.45
CA VAL A 50 20.93 -5.73 17.10
C VAL A 50 20.57 -7.11 16.55
N SER A 51 21.43 -8.12 16.69
CA SER A 51 21.13 -9.48 16.26
C SER A 51 19.93 -10.09 16.99
N ALA A 52 19.80 -9.87 18.29
CA ALA A 52 18.66 -10.35 19.08
C ALA A 52 17.35 -9.63 18.72
N GLU A 53 17.43 -8.35 18.33
CA GLU A 53 16.28 -7.61 17.81
C GLU A 53 15.86 -8.12 16.43
N TYR A 54 16.80 -8.35 15.52
CA TYR A 54 16.52 -8.97 14.22
C TYR A 54 15.86 -10.34 14.37
N ASP A 55 16.36 -11.19 15.28
CA ASP A 55 15.80 -12.52 15.52
C ASP A 55 14.35 -12.45 16.04
N ARG A 56 14.06 -11.57 17.01
CA ARG A 56 12.69 -11.33 17.49
C ARG A 56 11.74 -10.82 16.40
N ARG A 57 12.19 -9.88 15.57
CA ARG A 57 11.42 -9.40 14.42
C ARG A 57 11.17 -10.50 13.40
N SER A 58 12.17 -11.34 13.14
CA SER A 58 12.03 -12.47 12.22
C SER A 58 10.96 -13.45 12.71
N ALA A 59 10.92 -13.76 14.02
CA ALA A 59 9.86 -14.58 14.60
C ALA A 59 8.47 -13.96 14.40
N ALA A 60 8.33 -12.64 14.59
CA ALA A 60 7.06 -11.93 14.36
C ALA A 60 6.60 -12.00 12.90
N TYR A 61 7.49 -11.74 11.94
CA TYR A 61 7.17 -11.85 10.51
C TYR A 61 6.80 -13.29 10.11
N LEU A 62 7.44 -14.31 10.69
CA LEU A 62 7.09 -15.70 10.47
C LEU A 62 5.69 -16.03 11.03
N ALA A 63 5.35 -15.52 12.21
CA ALA A 63 4.01 -15.69 12.78
C ALA A 63 2.94 -14.98 11.92
N GLU A 64 3.21 -13.78 11.41
CA GLU A 64 2.35 -13.08 10.45
C GLU A 64 2.13 -13.90 9.17
N ALA A 65 3.20 -14.45 8.60
CA ALA A 65 3.11 -15.32 7.43
C ALA A 65 2.29 -16.59 7.70
N GLY A 66 2.41 -17.19 8.90
CA GLY A 66 1.60 -18.34 9.31
C GLY A 66 0.11 -18.02 9.41
N VAL A 67 -0.24 -16.87 9.99
CA VAL A 67 -1.63 -16.40 10.02
C VAL A 67 -2.16 -16.14 8.60
N ALA A 68 -1.36 -15.51 7.73
CA ALA A 68 -1.73 -15.26 6.34
C ALA A 68 -1.92 -16.56 5.55
N ALA A 69 -1.04 -17.54 5.73
CA ALA A 69 -1.17 -18.86 5.11
C ALA A 69 -2.43 -19.60 5.58
N GLY A 70 -2.71 -19.57 6.89
CA GLY A 70 -3.92 -20.15 7.46
C GLY A 70 -5.19 -19.50 6.90
N LYS A 71 -5.20 -18.16 6.76
CA LYS A 71 -6.31 -17.44 6.12
C LYS A 71 -6.46 -17.82 4.66
N TRP A 72 -5.40 -17.70 3.86
CA TRP A 72 -5.44 -17.97 2.41
C TRP A 72 -5.87 -19.40 2.09
N TYR A 73 -5.31 -20.39 2.79
CA TYR A 73 -5.67 -21.79 2.59
C TYR A 73 -7.18 -22.03 2.75
N ASN A 74 -7.75 -21.42 3.79
CA ASN A 74 -9.18 -21.56 4.11
C ASN A 74 -10.08 -20.68 3.22
N GLN A 75 -9.56 -19.62 2.60
CA GLN A 75 -10.27 -18.87 1.56
C GLN A 75 -10.38 -19.65 0.24
N ILE A 76 -9.41 -20.49 -0.10
CA ILE A 76 -9.45 -21.34 -1.31
C ILE A 76 -10.34 -22.57 -1.10
N LYS A 77 -10.28 -23.16 0.10
CA LYS A 77 -11.00 -24.41 0.42
C LYS A 77 -12.35 -24.20 1.07
N CYS A 78 -12.67 -22.98 1.53
CA CYS A 78 -13.84 -22.66 2.33
C CYS A 78 -14.03 -23.62 3.52
N GLY A 79 -13.08 -23.56 4.45
CA GLY A 79 -13.09 -24.41 5.62
C GLY A 79 -12.33 -23.81 6.79
N ASN A 80 -11.83 -24.70 7.65
CA ASN A 80 -11.11 -24.36 8.87
C ASN A 80 -9.92 -25.30 9.11
N ALA A 81 -9.33 -25.84 8.04
CA ALA A 81 -8.23 -26.79 8.15
C ALA A 81 -6.89 -26.07 8.30
N VAL A 82 -5.96 -26.74 8.97
CA VAL A 82 -4.58 -26.27 9.10
C VAL A 82 -3.86 -26.54 7.78
N PRO A 83 -3.16 -25.55 7.19
CA PRO A 83 -2.36 -25.78 5.99
C PRO A 83 -1.24 -26.79 6.26
N SER A 84 -0.79 -27.49 5.23
CA SER A 84 0.36 -28.38 5.32
C SER A 84 1.59 -27.62 5.84
N ALA A 85 2.38 -28.25 6.70
CA ALA A 85 3.58 -27.65 7.24
C ALA A 85 4.52 -27.14 6.13
N PHE A 86 5.07 -25.95 6.32
CA PHE A 86 6.05 -25.34 5.43
C PHE A 86 7.12 -24.62 6.24
N SER A 87 8.31 -24.45 5.65
CA SER A 87 9.42 -23.72 6.27
C SER A 87 9.79 -22.54 5.38
N LEU A 88 9.82 -21.34 5.95
CA LEU A 88 10.24 -20.11 5.27
C LEU A 88 11.70 -19.75 5.55
N VAL A 89 12.21 -20.19 6.70
CA VAL A 89 13.57 -19.90 7.18
C VAL A 89 14.18 -21.20 7.71
N PRO A 90 15.41 -21.57 7.29
CA PRO A 90 16.07 -22.78 7.75
C PRO A 90 16.18 -22.83 9.28
N GLY A 91 15.82 -23.97 9.87
CA GLY A 91 15.87 -24.18 11.32
C GLY A 91 14.77 -23.49 12.13
N ALA A 92 13.93 -22.66 11.52
CA ALA A 92 12.75 -22.12 12.17
C ALA A 92 11.58 -23.12 12.12
N THR A 93 10.75 -23.09 13.17
CA THR A 93 9.51 -23.88 13.26
C THR A 93 8.32 -22.95 13.24
N LEU A 94 7.23 -23.38 12.58
CA LEU A 94 5.99 -22.63 12.46
C LEU A 94 4.82 -23.55 12.76
N ASN A 95 4.09 -23.24 13.83
CA ASN A 95 2.90 -23.97 14.28
C ASN A 95 1.67 -23.11 14.02
N ILE A 96 0.81 -23.55 13.11
CA ILE A 96 -0.43 -22.87 12.76
C ILE A 96 -1.60 -23.68 13.33
N ASN A 97 -2.54 -22.99 13.96
CA ASN A 97 -3.80 -23.56 14.40
C ASN A 97 -4.95 -22.72 13.83
N VAL A 98 -5.99 -23.40 13.37
CA VAL A 98 -7.18 -22.81 12.76
C VAL A 98 -8.41 -23.37 13.46
N ALA A 99 -9.30 -22.49 13.90
CA ALA A 99 -10.56 -22.88 14.53
C ALA A 99 -11.73 -22.20 13.81
N LYS A 100 -12.87 -22.90 13.70
CA LYS A 100 -14.12 -22.28 13.24
C LYS A 100 -14.70 -21.45 14.39
N VAL A 101 -15.07 -20.21 14.11
CA VAL A 101 -15.63 -19.28 15.10
C VAL A 101 -17.13 -19.14 14.90
N ALA A 102 -17.54 -18.79 13.69
CA ALA A 102 -18.93 -18.61 13.29
C ALA A 102 -19.09 -18.99 11.80
N PRO A 103 -20.30 -18.93 11.21
CA PRO A 103 -20.43 -18.99 9.75
C PRO A 103 -19.51 -17.97 9.09
N HIS A 104 -18.83 -18.39 8.01
CA HIS A 104 -17.89 -17.54 7.26
C HIS A 104 -16.67 -17.03 8.04
N GLN A 105 -16.48 -17.43 9.31
CA GLN A 105 -15.48 -16.88 10.22
C GLN A 105 -14.60 -17.94 10.86
N ILE A 106 -13.29 -17.68 10.83
CA ILE A 106 -12.27 -18.51 11.48
C ILE A 106 -11.42 -17.69 12.45
N ALA A 107 -10.76 -18.38 13.37
CA ALA A 107 -9.65 -17.87 14.14
C ALA A 107 -8.38 -18.56 13.65
N VAL A 108 -7.32 -17.79 13.45
CA VAL A 108 -6.00 -18.31 13.10
C VAL A 108 -5.00 -17.84 14.13
N SER A 109 -4.27 -18.79 14.71
CA SER A 109 -3.13 -18.51 15.59
C SER A 109 -1.89 -19.16 15.01
N ALA A 110 -0.80 -18.42 14.86
CA ALA A 110 0.48 -18.94 14.42
C ALA A 110 1.55 -18.63 15.45
N THR A 111 2.35 -19.63 15.81
CA THR A 111 3.52 -19.49 16.68
C THR A 111 4.75 -19.87 15.88
N ALA A 112 5.68 -18.93 15.74
CA ALA A 112 6.95 -19.13 15.07
C ALA A 112 8.08 -19.13 16.08
N THR A 113 9.02 -20.06 15.95
CA THR A 113 10.27 -20.10 16.73
C THR A 113 11.45 -20.16 15.77
N THR A 114 12.38 -19.22 15.86
CA THR A 114 13.56 -19.14 14.99
C THR A 114 14.60 -20.17 15.39
N ALA A 115 15.61 -20.38 14.53
CA ALA A 115 16.74 -21.27 14.85
C ALA A 115 17.54 -20.81 16.08
N ALA A 116 17.57 -19.49 16.35
CA ALA A 116 18.22 -18.91 17.52
C ALA A 116 17.34 -18.91 18.78
N GLY A 117 16.08 -19.37 18.66
CA GLY A 117 15.19 -19.61 19.80
C GLY A 117 14.21 -18.47 20.11
N SER A 118 14.20 -17.35 19.36
CA SER A 118 13.15 -16.34 19.53
C SER A 118 11.79 -16.89 19.09
N THR A 119 10.78 -16.68 19.93
CA THR A 119 9.40 -17.09 19.65
C THR A 119 8.49 -15.89 19.54
N SER A 120 7.55 -15.93 18.61
CA SER A 120 6.45 -14.97 18.51
C SER A 120 5.15 -15.70 18.18
N THR A 121 4.06 -15.27 18.81
CA THR A 121 2.72 -15.80 18.57
C THR A 121 1.81 -14.68 18.11
N LEU A 122 1.09 -14.92 17.01
CA LEU A 122 0.10 -14.01 16.47
C LEU A 122 -1.25 -14.70 16.42
N VAL A 123 -2.29 -14.01 16.90
CA VAL A 123 -3.68 -14.48 16.82
C VAL A 123 -4.51 -13.46 16.05
N ARG A 124 -5.39 -13.95 15.19
CA ARG A 124 -6.44 -13.18 14.52
C ARG A 124 -7.77 -13.90 14.71
N ASN A 125 -8.71 -13.24 15.37
CA ASN A 125 -10.02 -13.78 15.71
C ASN A 125 -11.03 -12.63 15.92
N PRO A 126 -12.15 -12.56 15.17
CA PRO A 126 -12.50 -13.40 14.02
C PRO A 126 -11.79 -12.94 12.73
N ILE A 127 -11.80 -13.81 11.71
CA ILE A 127 -11.38 -13.52 10.33
C ILE A 127 -12.51 -13.99 9.41
N ASP A 128 -13.09 -13.08 8.63
CA ASP A 128 -13.99 -13.46 7.55
C ASP A 128 -13.21 -14.11 6.40
N ILE A 129 -13.72 -15.24 5.91
CA ILE A 129 -13.18 -15.96 4.76
C ILE A 129 -14.14 -15.88 3.57
N TYR A 130 -13.55 -15.58 2.42
CA TYR A 130 -14.23 -15.44 1.13
C TYR A 130 -13.76 -16.55 0.20
N ASN A 131 -14.65 -17.03 -0.66
CA ASN A 131 -14.37 -18.12 -1.59
C ASN A 131 -13.50 -17.63 -2.75
N LEU A 132 -12.20 -17.60 -2.56
CA LEU A 132 -11.26 -17.19 -3.62
C LEU A 132 -11.10 -18.28 -4.71
N GLY A 133 -11.60 -19.50 -4.47
CA GLY A 133 -11.68 -20.55 -5.48
C GLY A 133 -12.83 -20.36 -6.48
N SER A 134 -13.80 -19.49 -6.18
CA SER A 134 -14.93 -19.17 -7.04
C SER A 134 -15.17 -17.66 -7.07
N THR A 135 -14.74 -17.03 -8.14
CA THR A 135 -14.92 -15.59 -8.35
C THR A 135 -15.98 -15.33 -9.41
N GLU A 136 -16.75 -14.26 -9.23
CA GLU A 136 -17.75 -13.78 -10.18
C GLU A 136 -17.28 -12.45 -10.76
N GLN A 137 -17.47 -12.26 -12.06
CA GLN A 137 -17.22 -10.99 -12.74
C GLN A 137 -18.53 -10.39 -13.23
N LYS A 138 -18.70 -9.08 -13.03
CA LYS A 138 -19.93 -8.35 -13.38
C LYS A 138 -19.57 -6.96 -13.89
N ALA A 139 -20.13 -6.57 -15.04
CA ALA A 139 -20.21 -5.16 -15.43
C ALA A 139 -21.33 -4.50 -14.62
N LEU A 140 -21.01 -3.43 -13.89
CA LEU A 140 -21.99 -2.70 -13.07
C LEU A 140 -22.92 -1.89 -13.99
N GLY A 141 -24.23 -2.04 -13.80
CA GLY A 141 -25.31 -1.46 -14.60
C GLY A 141 -26.48 -0.88 -13.79
N GLY A 142 -26.64 -1.24 -12.51
CA GLY A 142 -27.81 -0.94 -11.67
C GLY A 142 -28.05 0.53 -11.30
N GLY A 143 -27.24 1.45 -11.83
CA GLY A 143 -27.33 2.88 -11.57
C GLY A 143 -26.18 3.65 -12.18
N VAL A 144 -25.95 3.47 -13.48
CA VAL A 144 -24.89 4.20 -14.21
C VAL A 144 -25.39 5.59 -14.57
N ARG A 145 -24.54 6.60 -14.39
CA ARG A 145 -24.79 7.98 -14.83
C ARG A 145 -23.48 8.61 -15.28
N ASP A 146 -23.54 9.43 -16.32
CA ASP A 146 -22.43 10.27 -16.73
C ASP A 146 -22.95 11.59 -17.31
N THR A 147 -22.05 12.56 -17.37
CA THR A 147 -22.27 13.83 -18.06
C THR A 147 -20.92 14.54 -18.18
N TYR A 148 -20.83 15.62 -18.94
CA TYR A 148 -19.74 16.58 -18.78
C TYR A 148 -20.29 17.94 -18.39
N ILE A 149 -19.54 18.63 -17.56
CA ILE A 149 -19.84 19.98 -17.09
C ILE A 149 -18.87 20.95 -17.74
N ASP A 150 -19.38 22.07 -18.23
CA ASP A 150 -18.59 23.05 -18.96
C ASP A 150 -18.86 24.47 -18.44
N ALA A 151 -17.80 25.21 -18.12
CA ALA A 151 -17.88 26.55 -17.54
C ALA A 151 -18.58 27.58 -18.44
N SER A 152 -18.58 27.35 -19.75
CA SER A 152 -19.19 28.22 -20.75
C SER A 152 -20.65 27.87 -21.04
N LEU A 153 -21.15 26.74 -20.54
CA LEU A 153 -22.47 26.20 -20.86
C LEU A 153 -23.34 26.13 -19.61
N THR A 154 -24.62 26.46 -19.77
CA THR A 154 -25.62 26.41 -18.68
C THR A 154 -26.53 25.20 -18.78
N ALA A 155 -26.61 24.57 -19.95
CA ALA A 155 -27.44 23.39 -20.18
C ALA A 155 -26.70 22.11 -19.75
N PRO A 156 -27.39 21.17 -19.08
CA PRO A 156 -26.81 19.86 -18.75
C PRO A 156 -26.56 19.04 -20.01
N LYS A 157 -25.61 18.10 -19.93
CA LYS A 157 -25.07 17.36 -21.09
C LYS A 157 -25.25 15.86 -21.02
N ASN A 158 -26.13 15.39 -20.15
CA ASN A 158 -26.44 13.99 -19.89
C ASN A 158 -27.21 13.26 -20.99
N THR A 159 -27.32 13.86 -22.17
CA THR A 159 -27.90 13.23 -23.37
C THR A 159 -26.92 13.25 -24.53
N ASP A 160 -25.77 13.89 -24.36
CA ASP A 160 -24.73 13.95 -25.38
C ASP A 160 -24.06 12.58 -25.43
N THR A 161 -23.74 12.07 -26.62
CA THR A 161 -23.06 10.77 -26.81
C THR A 161 -21.55 10.83 -26.50
N SER A 162 -21.09 11.93 -25.91
CA SER A 162 -19.68 12.26 -25.74
C SER A 162 -19.43 12.97 -24.41
N LEU A 163 -18.35 12.58 -23.76
CA LEU A 163 -17.81 13.20 -22.57
C LEU A 163 -16.62 14.08 -22.98
N VAL A 164 -16.79 15.39 -22.92
CA VAL A 164 -15.77 16.36 -23.33
C VAL A 164 -14.94 16.80 -22.13
N LEU A 165 -13.62 16.70 -22.26
CA LEU A 165 -12.67 17.24 -21.30
C LEU A 165 -11.85 18.33 -21.98
N SER A 166 -11.73 19.48 -21.34
CA SER A 166 -10.95 20.61 -21.85
C SER A 166 -10.44 21.46 -20.68
N SER A 167 -9.84 22.63 -20.95
CA SER A 167 -9.57 23.63 -19.91
C SER A 167 -10.83 24.19 -19.24
N GLN A 168 -12.00 24.03 -19.87
CA GLN A 168 -13.30 24.55 -19.42
C GLN A 168 -14.29 23.44 -19.07
N SER A 169 -13.93 22.17 -19.28
CA SER A 169 -14.87 21.05 -19.18
C SER A 169 -14.27 19.87 -18.42
N ASN A 170 -15.07 19.28 -17.53
CA ASN A 170 -14.75 18.04 -16.80
C ASN A 170 -15.85 17.01 -17.05
N ALA A 171 -15.50 15.73 -17.10
CA ALA A 171 -16.48 14.66 -17.20
C ALA A 171 -16.76 14.05 -15.82
N LEU A 172 -18.03 13.74 -15.57
CA LEU A 172 -18.52 13.08 -14.37
C LEU A 172 -18.99 11.68 -14.74
N LEU A 173 -18.63 10.71 -13.90
CA LEU A 173 -18.97 9.31 -14.07
C LEU A 173 -19.46 8.73 -12.74
N PHE A 174 -20.51 7.92 -12.76
CA PHE A 174 -21.08 7.32 -11.56
C PHE A 174 -21.55 5.90 -11.84
N TRP A 175 -21.18 4.99 -10.95
CA TRP A 175 -21.74 3.64 -10.86
C TRP A 175 -22.20 3.40 -9.42
N ASP A 176 -23.39 2.82 -9.29
CA ASP A 176 -23.84 2.23 -8.02
C ASP A 176 -23.14 0.87 -7.80
N THR A 177 -22.96 0.48 -6.55
CA THR A 177 -22.36 -0.81 -6.15
C THR A 177 -23.39 -1.89 -5.83
N LYS A 178 -24.69 -1.60 -6.01
CA LYS A 178 -25.80 -2.56 -5.72
C LYS A 178 -25.76 -3.86 -6.50
N ASP A 179 -25.10 -3.91 -7.66
CA ASP A 179 -24.95 -5.15 -8.43
C ASP A 179 -23.94 -6.12 -7.83
N ILE A 180 -23.11 -5.63 -6.88
CA ILE A 180 -22.22 -6.48 -6.09
C ILE A 180 -23.08 -7.07 -4.96
N PRO A 181 -23.24 -8.41 -4.87
CA PRO A 181 -24.01 -9.03 -3.81
C PRO A 181 -23.52 -8.59 -2.43
N LYS A 182 -24.43 -8.52 -1.45
CA LYS A 182 -24.03 -8.33 -0.05
C LYS A 182 -23.07 -9.44 0.39
N ASP A 183 -22.26 -9.14 1.39
CA ASP A 183 -21.32 -10.10 1.98
C ASP A 183 -20.33 -10.68 0.96
N SER A 184 -19.82 -9.81 0.09
CA SER A 184 -18.80 -10.12 -0.91
C SER A 184 -17.52 -9.33 -0.65
N MET A 185 -16.39 -9.85 -1.12
CA MET A 185 -15.13 -9.14 -1.18
C MET A 185 -14.84 -8.74 -2.62
N VAL A 186 -14.67 -7.44 -2.85
CA VAL A 186 -14.17 -6.90 -4.13
C VAL A 186 -12.70 -7.32 -4.27
N LEU A 187 -12.38 -7.98 -5.38
CA LEU A 187 -11.03 -8.47 -5.70
C LEU A 187 -10.35 -7.59 -6.74
N SER A 188 -11.10 -7.14 -7.73
CA SER A 188 -10.64 -6.16 -8.71
C SER A 188 -11.80 -5.33 -9.23
N ALA A 189 -11.51 -4.10 -9.67
CA ALA A 189 -12.45 -3.26 -10.39
C ALA A 189 -11.72 -2.46 -11.47
N PHE A 190 -12.16 -2.63 -12.72
CA PHE A 190 -11.54 -1.99 -13.88
C PHE A 190 -12.57 -1.14 -14.64
N LEU A 191 -12.29 0.15 -14.75
CA LEU A 191 -13.04 1.07 -15.60
C LEU A 191 -12.43 1.08 -16.99
N THR A 192 -13.25 0.87 -18.00
CA THR A 192 -12.89 0.99 -19.42
C THR A 192 -13.50 2.27 -19.99
N LEU A 193 -12.69 3.10 -20.63
CA LEU A 193 -13.10 4.30 -21.35
C LEU A 193 -12.65 4.22 -22.81
N VAL A 194 -13.53 4.53 -23.75
CA VAL A 194 -13.20 4.55 -25.18
C VAL A 194 -13.13 5.98 -25.66
N GLN A 195 -12.00 6.35 -26.28
CA GLN A 195 -11.83 7.68 -26.87
C GLN A 195 -12.80 7.87 -28.04
N ASN A 196 -13.47 9.03 -28.11
CA ASN A 196 -14.23 9.44 -29.26
C ASN A 196 -13.41 10.42 -30.11
N GLY A 197 -12.76 9.89 -31.14
CA GLY A 197 -11.89 10.63 -32.06
C GLY A 197 -10.40 10.37 -31.84
N SER A 198 -9.60 10.72 -32.84
CA SER A 198 -8.18 10.40 -32.89
C SER A 198 -7.33 11.67 -32.82
N SER A 199 -6.47 11.74 -31.80
CA SER A 199 -5.44 12.76 -31.70
C SER A 199 -4.09 12.09 -31.42
N GLY A 200 -3.09 12.28 -32.28
CA GLY A 200 -1.76 11.68 -32.09
C GLY A 200 -0.99 12.26 -30.90
N GLU A 201 -1.36 13.43 -30.40
CA GLU A 201 -0.67 14.06 -29.26
C GLU A 201 -1.09 13.42 -27.94
N LYS A 202 -0.12 13.29 -27.04
CA LYS A 202 -0.32 12.81 -25.67
C LYS A 202 -1.09 13.86 -24.84
N ARG A 203 -2.21 13.43 -24.25
CA ARG A 203 -3.01 14.22 -23.28
C ARG A 203 -3.15 13.43 -21.99
N THR A 204 -2.58 13.92 -20.91
CA THR A 204 -2.71 13.25 -19.61
C THR A 204 -4.09 13.52 -19.03
N VAL A 205 -4.80 12.48 -18.63
CA VAL A 205 -6.12 12.56 -17.99
C VAL A 205 -6.00 12.04 -16.57
N ASN A 206 -6.48 12.84 -15.61
CA ASN A 206 -6.54 12.46 -14.21
C ASN A 206 -7.98 12.12 -13.83
N LEU A 207 -8.12 11.06 -13.06
CA LEU A 207 -9.36 10.63 -12.44
C LEU A 207 -9.30 10.95 -10.95
N HIS A 208 -10.34 11.61 -10.46
CA HIS A 208 -10.52 12.02 -9.06
C HIS A 208 -11.83 11.47 -8.51
N ARG A 209 -11.92 11.31 -7.20
CA ARG A 209 -13.18 10.97 -6.52
C ARG A 209 -14.01 12.23 -6.31
N VAL A 210 -15.29 12.19 -6.69
CA VAL A 210 -16.22 13.29 -6.42
C VAL A 210 -16.61 13.29 -4.94
N THR A 211 -16.74 14.47 -4.34
CA THR A 211 -17.02 14.66 -2.91
C THR A 211 -18.41 15.23 -2.62
N THR A 212 -19.13 15.67 -3.66
CA THR A 212 -20.50 16.16 -3.58
C THR A 212 -21.43 15.32 -4.45
N GLN A 213 -22.56 14.87 -3.89
CA GLN A 213 -23.55 14.12 -4.65
C GLN A 213 -24.13 14.97 -5.79
N TRP A 214 -24.27 14.37 -6.97
CA TRP A 214 -24.81 14.99 -8.17
C TRP A 214 -25.91 14.14 -8.84
N ASP A 215 -26.68 14.78 -9.72
CA ASP A 215 -27.74 14.16 -10.53
C ASP A 215 -27.47 14.30 -12.03
N ASP A 216 -28.26 13.63 -12.87
CA ASP A 216 -28.05 13.66 -14.33
C ASP A 216 -28.06 15.08 -14.91
N LYS A 217 -28.62 16.08 -14.22
CA LYS A 217 -28.67 17.46 -14.70
C LYS A 217 -27.55 18.34 -14.12
N ALA A 218 -26.48 17.73 -13.63
CA ALA A 218 -25.31 18.45 -13.15
C ALA A 218 -24.76 19.39 -14.23
N THR A 219 -24.39 20.60 -13.82
CA THR A 219 -23.76 21.65 -14.63
C THR A 219 -22.49 22.12 -13.95
N TRP A 220 -21.75 23.04 -14.55
CA TRP A 220 -20.52 23.57 -13.96
C TRP A 220 -20.72 24.18 -12.57
N THR A 221 -21.86 24.83 -12.33
CA THR A 221 -22.14 25.55 -11.08
C THR A 221 -23.12 24.85 -10.16
N THR A 222 -23.86 23.86 -10.66
CA THR A 222 -24.95 23.20 -9.91
C THR A 222 -24.85 21.67 -10.07
N PRO A 223 -24.47 20.90 -9.04
CA PRO A 223 -24.46 19.43 -9.09
C PRO A 223 -25.87 18.83 -9.03
N ARG A 224 -26.78 19.52 -8.36
CA ARG A 224 -28.19 19.18 -8.15
C ARG A 224 -28.95 20.41 -7.64
N PRO A 225 -30.29 20.45 -7.71
CA PRO A 225 -31.08 21.58 -7.25
C PRO A 225 -30.75 22.01 -5.81
N GLY A 226 -30.51 23.30 -5.61
CA GLY A 226 -30.26 23.90 -4.29
C GLY A 226 -28.85 23.72 -3.74
N VAL A 227 -27.93 23.10 -4.49
CA VAL A 227 -26.51 22.98 -4.13
C VAL A 227 -25.68 23.71 -5.18
N ALA A 228 -24.61 24.38 -4.75
CA ALA A 228 -23.66 25.04 -5.64
C ALA A 228 -22.29 24.36 -5.54
N TRP A 229 -21.57 24.31 -6.66
CA TRP A 229 -20.15 23.94 -6.72
C TRP A 229 -19.46 24.73 -7.83
N ASN A 230 -18.18 24.47 -8.11
CA ASN A 230 -17.46 25.11 -9.21
C ASN A 230 -16.59 24.11 -9.96
N GLY A 231 -17.10 23.59 -11.07
CA GLY A 231 -16.37 22.63 -11.91
C GLY A 231 -16.31 21.21 -11.34
N GLY A 232 -17.21 20.87 -10.42
CA GLY A 232 -17.24 19.60 -9.70
C GLY A 232 -16.40 19.66 -8.41
N ASP A 233 -16.97 19.26 -7.27
CA ASP A 233 -16.22 19.10 -6.03
C ASP A 233 -15.56 17.72 -6.01
N TYR A 234 -14.23 17.67 -5.92
CA TYR A 234 -13.48 16.41 -5.93
C TYR A 234 -12.28 16.44 -4.97
N ASP A 235 -11.85 15.24 -4.60
CA ASP A 235 -10.64 15.01 -3.83
C ASP A 235 -9.40 15.29 -4.69
N PRO A 236 -8.48 16.19 -4.30
CA PRO A 236 -7.30 16.50 -5.10
C PRO A 236 -6.36 15.30 -5.28
N GLN A 237 -6.48 14.24 -4.47
CA GLN A 237 -5.75 12.99 -4.69
C GLN A 237 -6.16 12.37 -6.04
N VAL A 238 -5.18 12.21 -6.93
CA VAL A 238 -5.36 11.48 -8.19
C VAL A 238 -5.47 10.00 -7.86
N ILE A 239 -6.60 9.38 -8.22
CA ILE A 239 -6.83 7.96 -7.98
C ILE A 239 -6.40 7.09 -9.16
N ALA A 240 -6.41 7.64 -10.38
CA ALA A 240 -5.79 7.04 -11.55
C ALA A 240 -5.39 8.12 -12.57
N SER A 241 -4.37 7.84 -13.38
CA SER A 241 -3.87 8.74 -14.42
C SER A 241 -3.46 7.91 -15.63
N PHE A 242 -3.75 8.41 -16.83
CA PHE A 242 -3.35 7.77 -18.08
C PHE A 242 -3.09 8.83 -19.17
N ASP A 243 -2.35 8.42 -20.19
CA ASP A 243 -2.02 9.27 -21.32
C ASP A 243 -2.89 8.92 -22.52
N ALA A 244 -3.91 9.74 -22.78
CA ALA A 244 -4.75 9.58 -23.94
C ALA A 244 -3.99 9.90 -25.23
N ARG A 245 -4.00 8.96 -26.17
CA ARG A 245 -3.41 9.00 -27.52
C ARG A 245 -4.33 8.21 -28.47
N SER A 246 -4.46 8.69 -29.71
CA SER A 246 -5.21 8.10 -30.84
C SER A 246 -5.86 6.72 -30.61
N ASP A 247 -7.19 6.67 -30.71
CA ASP A 247 -8.05 5.48 -30.85
C ASP A 247 -7.63 4.28 -29.99
N SER A 248 -7.62 4.48 -28.68
CA SER A 248 -7.45 3.38 -27.75
C SER A 248 -8.48 3.40 -26.63
N SER A 249 -8.87 2.18 -26.26
CA SER A 249 -9.60 1.90 -25.04
C SER A 249 -8.61 1.97 -23.87
N TYR A 250 -9.00 2.64 -22.79
CA TYR A 250 -8.18 2.80 -21.60
C TYR A 250 -8.80 2.06 -20.44
N THR A 251 -8.02 1.20 -19.80
CA THR A 251 -8.43 0.45 -18.62
C THR A 251 -7.74 1.02 -17.39
N LEU A 252 -8.52 1.47 -16.41
CA LEU A 252 -8.03 2.01 -15.14
C LEU A 252 -8.38 1.05 -14.00
N ASP A 253 -7.39 0.75 -13.15
CA ASP A 253 -7.61 -0.01 -11.91
C ASP A 253 -8.20 0.91 -10.84
N LEU A 254 -9.44 0.62 -10.45
CA LEU A 254 -10.19 1.34 -9.42
C LEU A 254 -10.54 0.43 -8.23
N THR A 255 -9.82 -0.69 -8.07
CA THR A 255 -10.10 -1.71 -7.06
C THR A 255 -10.23 -1.11 -5.66
N ALA A 256 -9.30 -0.23 -5.28
CA ALA A 256 -9.31 0.43 -3.97
C ALA A 256 -10.54 1.34 -3.77
N LEU A 257 -10.92 2.12 -4.80
CA LEU A 257 -12.07 3.01 -4.74
C LEU A 257 -13.38 2.24 -4.63
N VAL A 258 -13.59 1.25 -5.51
CA VAL A 258 -14.81 0.45 -5.51
C VAL A 258 -14.94 -0.38 -4.23
N SER A 259 -13.82 -0.89 -3.71
CA SER A 259 -13.80 -1.54 -2.40
C SER A 259 -14.22 -0.58 -1.26
N ALA A 260 -13.74 0.67 -1.28
CA ALA A 260 -14.10 1.67 -0.29
C ALA A 260 -15.58 2.07 -0.37
N TRP A 261 -16.13 2.20 -1.58
CA TRP A 261 -17.56 2.42 -1.82
C TRP A 261 -18.41 1.26 -1.32
N TYR A 262 -18.05 0.03 -1.69
CA TYR A 262 -18.78 -1.17 -1.30
C TYR A 262 -18.78 -1.37 0.23
N ASN A 263 -17.63 -1.14 0.88
CA ASN A 263 -17.50 -1.25 2.33
C ASN A 263 -18.07 -0.04 3.09
N GLY A 264 -18.60 0.98 2.39
CA GLY A 264 -19.16 2.17 3.00
C GLY A 264 -18.16 3.09 3.72
N THR A 265 -16.85 2.90 3.50
CA THR A 265 -15.82 3.77 4.08
C THR A 265 -15.69 5.09 3.33
N GLN A 266 -16.20 5.15 2.10
CA GLN A 266 -16.32 6.37 1.30
C GLN A 266 -17.71 6.43 0.67
N PRO A 267 -18.37 7.60 0.63
CA PRO A 267 -19.65 7.75 -0.03
C PRO A 267 -19.52 7.57 -1.55
N VAL A 268 -20.54 6.97 -2.15
CA VAL A 268 -20.62 6.78 -3.61
C VAL A 268 -21.17 8.06 -4.23
N TYR A 269 -20.28 8.96 -4.63
CA TYR A 269 -20.62 10.18 -5.39
C TYR A 269 -20.03 10.18 -6.80
N GLY A 270 -19.37 9.10 -7.21
CA GLY A 270 -18.78 8.96 -8.52
C GLY A 270 -17.39 9.56 -8.64
N MET A 271 -17.00 9.84 -9.88
CA MET A 271 -15.65 10.18 -10.31
C MET A 271 -15.69 11.37 -11.24
N LEU A 272 -14.59 12.11 -11.27
CA LEU A 272 -14.37 13.25 -12.13
C LEU A 272 -13.11 13.01 -12.95
N LEU A 273 -13.24 13.06 -14.27
CA LEU A 273 -12.12 13.08 -15.21
C LEU A 273 -11.82 14.52 -15.60
N ARG A 274 -10.53 14.88 -15.56
CA ARG A 274 -10.07 16.19 -15.98
C ARG A 274 -8.68 16.17 -16.62
N LEU A 275 -8.40 17.20 -17.39
CA LEU A 275 -7.05 17.50 -17.86
C LEU A 275 -6.32 18.32 -16.77
N PRO A 276 -5.09 17.95 -16.38
CA PRO A 276 -4.28 18.74 -15.48
C PRO A 276 -3.66 19.96 -16.18
N ASN A 277 -3.47 19.88 -17.51
CA ASN A 277 -2.82 20.92 -18.31
C ASN A 277 -3.85 21.68 -19.16
N PRO A 278 -3.81 23.03 -19.20
CA PRO A 278 -4.69 23.83 -20.05
C PRO A 278 -4.31 23.70 -21.54
N GLY A 279 -5.21 24.14 -22.43
CA GLY A 279 -4.98 24.17 -23.89
C GLY A 279 -5.04 22.80 -24.57
N GLN A 280 -5.40 21.76 -23.84
CA GLN A 280 -5.66 20.42 -24.36
C GLN A 280 -7.15 20.11 -24.34
N GLY A 281 -7.57 19.16 -25.17
CA GLY A 281 -8.95 18.66 -25.20
C GLY A 281 -8.99 17.20 -25.60
N VAL A 282 -9.75 16.38 -24.88
CA VAL A 282 -9.98 14.96 -25.18
C VAL A 282 -11.46 14.65 -25.03
N THR A 283 -11.96 13.77 -25.88
CA THR A 283 -13.35 13.34 -25.84
C THR A 283 -13.41 11.83 -25.68
N PHE A 284 -14.30 11.36 -24.82
CA PHE A 284 -14.63 9.95 -24.66
C PHE A 284 -16.09 9.73 -25.06
N TYR A 285 -16.45 8.48 -25.36
CA TYR A 285 -17.86 8.13 -25.49
C TYR A 285 -18.55 8.17 -24.13
N SER A 286 -19.79 8.65 -24.11
CA SER A 286 -20.67 8.56 -22.94
C SER A 286 -21.47 7.26 -22.96
N ARG A 287 -22.30 7.03 -21.94
CA ARG A 287 -23.30 5.97 -21.89
C ARG A 287 -24.37 6.06 -22.98
N GLU A 288 -24.60 7.24 -23.57
CA GLU A 288 -25.56 7.43 -24.67
C GLU A 288 -24.97 7.00 -26.02
N ALA A 289 -23.67 6.67 -26.06
CA ALA A 289 -23.02 6.12 -27.24
C ALA A 289 -23.48 4.67 -27.53
N PRO A 290 -23.20 4.12 -28.72
CA PRO A 290 -23.45 2.70 -29.01
C PRO A 290 -22.75 1.78 -28.00
N THR A 291 -23.42 0.67 -27.64
CA THR A 291 -23.08 -0.20 -26.48
C THR A 291 -21.66 -0.75 -26.44
N VAL A 292 -20.95 -0.83 -27.57
CA VAL A 292 -19.55 -1.31 -27.59
C VAL A 292 -18.55 -0.26 -27.09
N GLN A 293 -18.96 1.02 -27.09
CA GLN A 293 -18.08 2.16 -26.82
C GLN A 293 -18.41 2.86 -25.50
N GLU A 294 -19.52 2.52 -24.86
CA GLU A 294 -19.92 3.11 -23.59
C GLU A 294 -18.88 2.83 -22.48
N PRO A 295 -18.72 3.76 -21.52
CA PRO A 295 -17.93 3.49 -20.33
C PRO A 295 -18.43 2.25 -19.59
N ALA A 296 -17.52 1.37 -19.18
CA ALA A 296 -17.87 0.13 -18.49
C ALA A 296 -17.02 -0.08 -17.24
N LEU A 297 -17.65 -0.33 -16.08
CA LEU A 297 -16.97 -0.69 -14.85
C LEU A 297 -17.17 -2.18 -14.56
N ASN A 298 -16.13 -2.96 -14.79
CA ASN A 298 -16.12 -4.40 -14.55
C ASN A 298 -15.53 -4.70 -13.17
N VAL A 299 -16.27 -5.43 -12.34
CA VAL A 299 -15.85 -5.81 -11.00
C VAL A 299 -15.76 -7.32 -10.89
N THR A 300 -14.67 -7.81 -10.32
CA THR A 300 -14.53 -9.20 -9.88
C THR A 300 -14.65 -9.24 -8.37
N PHE A 301 -15.50 -10.13 -7.86
CA PHE A 301 -15.74 -10.30 -6.43
C PHE A 301 -15.86 -11.78 -6.06
N SER A 302 -15.78 -12.06 -4.77
CA SER A 302 -16.01 -13.40 -4.19
C SER A 302 -16.98 -13.29 -3.02
N LYS A 303 -17.88 -14.26 -2.90
CA LYS A 303 -18.82 -14.33 -1.78
C LYS A 303 -18.13 -14.90 -0.53
N LEU A 304 -18.71 -14.66 0.64
CA LEU A 304 -18.33 -15.38 1.85
C LEU A 304 -18.36 -16.90 1.63
N CYS A 305 -17.36 -17.60 2.17
CA CYS A 305 -17.33 -19.07 2.18
C CYS A 305 -18.46 -19.61 3.06
N PRO A 306 -19.23 -20.63 2.64
CA PRO A 306 -20.40 -21.14 3.37
C PRO A 306 -20.17 -21.52 4.84
#